data_AF-A0A328WM62-F1
#
_entry.id   AF-A0A328WM62-F1
#
_cell.length_a   1.000
_cell.length_b   1.000
_cell.length_c   1.000
_cell.angle_alpha   90.00
_cell.angle_beta   90.00
_cell.angle_gamma   90.00
#
_symmetry.space_group_name_H-M   'P 1'
#
loop_
_entity.id
_entity.type
_entity.pdbx_description
1 polymer ?
#
loop_
_entity_poly.entity_id
_entity_poly.type
_entity_poly.pdbx_seq_one_letter_code
_entity_poly.pdbx_strand_id
1 'polypeptide(L)'
;MTLTIRKIEHRGAVRIGLFFEKNYAIQQQVKTIGACYSNTLKCWYIDYTVEAYKALKTVFPNFIIAQPVAGEISSRDLPPIAKSELQLGLTTSLNKPEHSTNETSLAQKLRLELLPNLGKYWVFKIRYVQAVVNQLKLVKGVYWHSTYKVYMAMRNPKVKEALERILEVTAFFPEDYLEKEVVFEGKSIVLRVHQEDSKWMEVYVPAILVIREKVKRLSMARYSKVRSCYLLPATPQVYDALLLHFEPNRILISSELPEGYLHKRNVVNRKQLDLSQTKSRLFEQVPEAAHVYVSGMVDMLLALNYSSSTLRTYSHSFLQFLRDHGYRNPKEISYQETVKYLSSLMERGLSAASGHSMVNALLFYYQQVLHIPGYELKLPRPKKEKKLPSVLTMEECLQIFRVVDNPKHKLLLLIGYGAGLRVSEIVTLEWRDILFSEHKIHIRNAKGKKDRMVMLPYSIVSSLEYYRSLYQTKKYVFEGQFAGEPYSVGSVQAVMRDALKKSGLEKRATVHTLRHSFATHLLENGTDIRYIQQFLGHSSIKTTTIYTHISASAVNKIESPLDRLTADSYKKKLD
;
A
#
# COMPACT_ATOMS: atom_id res chain seq x y z
N MET A 1 -13.79 27.45 -33.84
CA MET A 1 -14.07 26.25 -33.01
C MET A 1 -13.18 25.14 -33.51
N THR A 2 -12.15 24.77 -32.76
CA THR A 2 -11.19 23.73 -33.17
C THR A 2 -11.61 22.39 -32.60
N LEU A 3 -12.21 21.54 -33.45
CA LEU A 3 -12.48 20.14 -33.13
C LEU A 3 -11.28 19.31 -33.59
N THR A 4 -10.64 18.61 -32.67
CA THR A 4 -9.51 17.73 -32.97
C THR A 4 -9.94 16.28 -32.84
N ILE A 5 -9.70 15.47 -33.87
CA ILE A 5 -10.01 14.05 -33.86
C ILE A 5 -8.75 13.20 -33.79
N ARG A 6 -8.81 12.09 -33.04
CA ARG A 6 -7.71 11.12 -32.94
C ARG A 6 -8.24 9.69 -32.86
N LYS A 7 -7.50 8.74 -33.42
CA LYS A 7 -7.80 7.30 -33.25
C LYS A 7 -7.48 6.90 -31.80
N ILE A 8 -8.44 6.33 -31.08
CA ILE A 8 -8.29 5.87 -29.70
C ILE A 8 -8.72 4.42 -29.58
N GLU A 9 -8.16 3.70 -28.61
CA GLU A 9 -8.68 2.39 -28.19
C GLU A 9 -9.48 2.57 -26.91
N HIS A 10 -10.78 2.26 -26.93
CA HIS A 10 -11.64 2.48 -25.78
C HIS A 10 -12.67 1.36 -25.67
N ARG A 11 -12.71 0.68 -24.52
CA ARG A 11 -13.53 -0.51 -24.25
C ARG A 11 -13.28 -1.66 -25.24
N GLY A 12 -12.01 -1.89 -25.59
CA GLY A 12 -11.60 -3.01 -26.45
C GLY A 12 -11.94 -2.84 -27.93
N ALA A 13 -12.32 -1.64 -28.37
CA ALA A 13 -12.57 -1.31 -29.76
C ALA A 13 -11.85 -0.01 -30.15
N VAL A 14 -11.44 0.05 -31.41
CA VAL A 14 -10.89 1.26 -32.01
C VAL A 14 -12.04 2.24 -32.29
N ARG A 15 -11.85 3.49 -31.87
CA ARG A 15 -12.85 4.56 -31.96
C ARG A 15 -12.22 5.87 -32.44
N ILE A 16 -13.04 6.78 -32.94
CA ILE A 16 -12.64 8.16 -33.23
C ILE A 16 -12.93 8.98 -31.98
N GLY A 17 -11.89 9.42 -31.29
CA GLY A 17 -11.99 10.32 -30.16
C GLY A 17 -12.04 11.79 -30.63
N LEU A 18 -12.92 12.56 -30.02
CA LEU A 18 -13.24 13.96 -30.33
C LEU A 18 -12.84 14.83 -29.15
N PHE A 19 -11.93 15.76 -29.40
CA PHE A 19 -11.31 16.65 -28.41
C PHE A 19 -11.63 18.09 -28.78
N PHE A 20 -12.28 18.78 -27.85
CA PHE A 20 -12.66 20.19 -27.99
C PHE A 20 -12.84 20.78 -26.59
N GLU A 21 -12.68 22.10 -26.48
CA GLU A 21 -12.92 22.83 -25.23
C GLU A 21 -14.40 22.77 -24.83
N LYS A 22 -14.70 22.89 -23.53
CA LYS A 22 -16.03 22.63 -22.97
C LYS A 22 -17.09 23.62 -23.47
N ASN A 23 -17.69 23.31 -24.62
CA ASN A 23 -18.73 24.11 -25.28
C ASN A 23 -20.03 23.29 -25.42
N TYR A 24 -21.13 23.82 -24.87
CA TYR A 24 -22.42 23.14 -24.83
C TYR A 24 -23.03 22.92 -26.23
N ALA A 25 -22.82 23.85 -27.17
CA ALA A 25 -23.34 23.72 -28.54
C ALA A 25 -22.69 22.55 -29.29
N ILE A 26 -21.37 22.41 -29.17
CA ILE A 26 -20.62 21.30 -29.78
C ILE A 26 -21.02 19.97 -29.14
N GLN A 27 -21.28 19.93 -27.83
CA GLN A 27 -21.74 18.70 -27.16
C GLN A 27 -23.10 18.23 -27.67
N GLN A 28 -24.03 19.14 -27.98
CA GLN A 28 -25.32 18.76 -28.54
C GLN A 28 -25.18 18.26 -29.99
N GLN A 29 -24.35 18.91 -30.80
CA GLN A 29 -24.06 18.48 -32.18
C GLN A 29 -23.27 17.16 -32.25
N VAL A 30 -22.43 16.87 -31.27
CA VAL A 30 -21.68 15.62 -31.19
C VAL A 30 -22.58 14.47 -30.68
N LYS A 31 -23.63 14.77 -29.90
CA LYS A 31 -24.63 13.77 -29.50
C LYS A 31 -25.56 13.35 -30.63
N THR A 32 -25.91 14.25 -31.56
CA THR A 32 -26.78 13.92 -32.70
C THR A 32 -26.15 12.90 -33.64
N ILE A 33 -24.81 12.87 -33.73
CA ILE A 33 -24.05 11.86 -34.47
C ILE A 33 -23.76 10.58 -33.65
N GLY A 34 -24.42 10.40 -32.50
CA GLY A 34 -24.30 9.20 -31.68
C GLY A 34 -23.04 9.11 -30.82
N ALA A 35 -22.31 10.21 -30.62
CA ALA A 35 -21.10 10.17 -29.80
C ALA A 35 -21.38 9.99 -28.31
N CYS A 36 -20.53 9.21 -27.67
CA CYS A 36 -20.59 8.94 -26.24
C CYS A 36 -19.39 9.56 -25.52
N TYR A 37 -19.59 10.08 -24.30
CA TYR A 37 -18.49 10.60 -23.50
C TYR A 37 -17.73 9.48 -22.78
N SER A 38 -16.42 9.47 -22.88
CA SER A 38 -15.51 8.63 -22.09
C SER A 38 -15.00 9.40 -20.88
N ASN A 39 -15.33 8.91 -19.68
CA ASN A 39 -14.73 9.42 -18.43
C ASN A 39 -13.26 9.02 -18.28
N THR A 40 -12.83 7.91 -18.90
CA THR A 40 -11.45 7.41 -18.78
C THR A 40 -10.48 8.19 -19.67
N LEU A 41 -10.89 8.50 -20.90
CA LEU A 41 -10.08 9.26 -21.88
C LEU A 41 -10.41 10.76 -21.92
N LYS A 42 -11.39 11.19 -21.11
CA LYS A 42 -11.89 12.58 -21.00
C LYS A 42 -12.27 13.20 -22.36
N CYS A 43 -12.84 12.41 -23.26
CA CYS A 43 -13.22 12.84 -24.60
C CYS A 43 -14.55 12.25 -25.05
N TRP A 44 -15.17 12.87 -26.04
CA TRP A 44 -16.27 12.24 -26.77
C TRP A 44 -15.72 11.24 -27.76
N TYR A 45 -16.45 10.18 -28.07
CA TYR A 45 -16.00 9.22 -29.07
C TYR A 45 -17.17 8.66 -29.87
N ILE A 46 -16.88 8.28 -31.11
CA ILE A 46 -17.76 7.53 -32.00
C ILE A 46 -17.01 6.29 -32.49
N ASP A 47 -17.73 5.29 -32.99
CA ASP A 47 -17.10 4.09 -33.51
C ASP A 47 -16.26 4.40 -34.77
N TYR A 48 -15.17 3.66 -34.96
CA TYR A 48 -14.25 3.87 -36.08
C TYR A 48 -14.79 3.21 -37.35
N THR A 49 -15.83 3.82 -37.93
CA THR A 49 -16.46 3.37 -39.18
C THR A 49 -16.48 4.49 -40.23
N VAL A 50 -16.53 4.10 -41.51
CA VAL A 50 -16.58 5.06 -42.65
C VAL A 50 -17.85 5.92 -42.58
N GLU A 51 -18.97 5.33 -42.16
CA GLU A 51 -20.24 6.03 -41.98
C GLU A 51 -20.18 7.06 -40.86
N ALA A 52 -19.62 6.69 -39.70
CA ALA A 52 -19.44 7.59 -38.58
C ALA A 52 -18.51 8.76 -38.93
N TYR A 53 -17.45 8.51 -39.71
CA TYR A 53 -16.57 9.56 -40.20
C TYR A 53 -17.25 10.51 -41.20
N LYS A 54 -18.08 9.98 -42.10
CA LYS A 54 -18.90 10.81 -43.02
C LYS A 54 -19.90 11.67 -42.25
N ALA A 55 -20.62 11.09 -41.28
CA ALA A 55 -21.55 11.82 -40.42
C ALA A 55 -20.85 12.91 -39.59
N LEU A 56 -19.62 12.65 -39.15
CA LEU A 56 -18.81 13.64 -38.47
C LEU A 56 -18.38 14.79 -39.40
N LYS A 57 -17.96 14.48 -40.64
CA LYS A 57 -17.56 15.46 -41.64
C LYS A 57 -18.72 16.33 -42.14
N THR A 58 -19.94 15.80 -42.16
CA THR A 58 -21.13 16.60 -42.49
C THR A 58 -21.49 17.61 -41.41
N VAL A 59 -21.29 17.26 -40.13
CA VAL A 59 -21.61 18.16 -39.00
C VAL A 59 -20.46 19.13 -38.70
N PHE A 60 -19.22 18.69 -38.89
CA PHE A 60 -18.01 19.50 -38.69
C PHE A 60 -17.14 19.42 -39.95
N PRO A 61 -17.24 20.38 -40.89
CA PRO A 61 -16.44 20.34 -42.11
C PRO A 61 -14.94 20.63 -41.87
N ASN A 62 -14.61 21.36 -40.80
CA ASN A 62 -13.24 21.83 -40.50
C ASN A 62 -12.73 21.30 -39.15
N PHE A 63 -12.38 20.01 -39.08
CA PHE A 63 -11.69 19.42 -37.92
C PHE A 63 -10.22 19.09 -38.23
N ILE A 64 -9.38 19.06 -37.20
CA ILE A 64 -7.96 18.76 -37.30
C ILE A 64 -7.73 17.30 -36.90
N ILE A 65 -7.00 16.54 -37.72
CA ILE A 65 -6.62 15.16 -37.40
C ILE A 65 -5.27 15.20 -36.67
N ALA A 66 -5.25 14.81 -35.38
CA ALA A 66 -4.02 14.73 -34.61
C ALA A 66 -3.32 13.38 -34.83
N GLN A 67 -1.99 13.40 -35.00
CA GLN A 67 -1.16 12.19 -35.05
C GLN A 67 -1.09 11.52 -33.65
N PRO A 68 -0.91 10.18 -33.58
CA PRO A 68 -0.82 9.48 -32.31
C PRO A 68 0.41 9.94 -31.51
N VAL A 69 0.21 10.35 -30.26
CA VAL A 69 1.29 10.71 -29.33
C VAL A 69 1.93 9.42 -28.83
N ALA A 70 3.27 9.32 -28.90
CA ALA A 70 4.02 8.15 -28.46
C ALA A 70 3.76 7.86 -26.96
N GLY A 71 3.20 6.68 -26.66
CA GLY A 71 2.94 6.25 -25.28
C GLY A 71 1.72 5.33 -25.07
N GLU A 72 0.85 5.17 -26.07
CA GLU A 72 -0.32 4.29 -25.98
C GLU A 72 -0.35 3.33 -27.18
N ILE A 73 0.33 2.19 -27.05
CA ILE A 73 0.16 1.04 -27.96
C ILE A 73 -0.13 -0.17 -27.07
N SER A 74 -1.34 -0.73 -27.16
CA SER A 74 -1.59 -2.10 -26.70
C SER A 74 -1.36 -3.02 -27.88
N SER A 75 -0.39 -3.92 -27.73
CA SER A 75 -0.08 -4.95 -28.70
C SER A 75 -1.17 -6.02 -28.73
N ARG A 76 -2.07 -5.95 -29.72
CA ARG A 76 -2.95 -7.06 -30.13
C ARG A 76 -3.62 -6.80 -31.50
N ASP A 77 -2.81 -6.49 -32.50
CA ASP A 77 -3.17 -6.76 -33.89
C ASP A 77 -2.60 -8.14 -34.25
N LEU A 78 -3.47 -9.17 -34.30
CA LEU A 78 -3.55 -10.22 -35.34
C LEU A 78 -4.43 -11.42 -34.88
N PRO A 79 -5.14 -12.12 -35.81
CA PRO A 79 -6.38 -12.88 -35.60
C PRO A 79 -6.19 -14.40 -35.91
N PRO A 80 -7.17 -15.23 -36.36
CA PRO A 80 -8.62 -15.42 -36.07
C PRO A 80 -8.96 -16.89 -35.63
N ILE A 81 -10.24 -17.22 -35.36
CA ILE A 81 -10.98 -18.43 -35.85
C ILE A 81 -12.40 -18.51 -35.23
N ALA A 82 -13.38 -18.19 -36.09
CA ALA A 82 -14.69 -18.78 -36.40
C ALA A 82 -15.66 -19.46 -35.39
N LYS A 83 -16.95 -19.23 -35.73
CA LYS A 83 -18.23 -19.93 -35.44
C LYS A 83 -19.01 -19.41 -34.21
N SER A 84 -20.31 -19.10 -34.27
CA SER A 84 -21.33 -19.30 -35.31
C SER A 84 -22.63 -18.51 -34.98
N GLU A 85 -23.31 -18.09 -36.06
CA GLU A 85 -24.75 -17.88 -36.30
C GLU A 85 -25.77 -18.22 -35.19
N LEU A 86 -26.77 -17.37 -34.93
CA LEU A 86 -28.08 -17.35 -35.64
C LEU A 86 -29.10 -16.36 -35.02
N GLN A 87 -29.98 -15.86 -35.88
CA GLN A 87 -31.05 -14.87 -35.68
C GLN A 87 -32.23 -15.35 -34.81
N LEU A 88 -32.99 -14.39 -34.28
CA LEU A 88 -34.47 -14.25 -34.25
C LEU A 88 -34.79 -13.18 -33.17
N GLY A 89 -35.35 -12.00 -33.43
CA GLY A 89 -36.49 -11.70 -34.29
C GLY A 89 -37.74 -11.61 -33.41
N LEU A 90 -38.20 -10.38 -33.12
CA LEU A 90 -39.61 -9.93 -33.05
C LEU A 90 -39.87 -8.82 -32.01
N THR A 91 -40.48 -7.77 -32.53
CA THR A 91 -41.10 -6.60 -31.91
C THR A 91 -42.46 -6.91 -31.28
N THR A 92 -42.84 -6.17 -30.22
CA THR A 92 -44.16 -5.53 -29.96
C THR A 92 -44.12 -4.97 -28.52
N SER A 93 -43.98 -3.66 -28.33
CA SER A 93 -45.03 -2.63 -28.23
C SER A 93 -45.87 -2.65 -26.94
N LEU A 94 -45.75 -1.54 -26.21
CA LEU A 94 -46.78 -0.81 -25.44
C LEU A 94 -47.46 -1.51 -24.26
N ASN A 95 -47.25 -0.96 -23.06
CA ASN A 95 -48.32 -0.24 -22.34
C ASN A 95 -47.78 0.38 -21.05
N LYS A 96 -48.00 1.69 -20.88
CA LYS A 96 -48.26 2.30 -19.56
C LYS A 96 -49.78 2.38 -19.42
N PRO A 97 -50.31 2.25 -18.21
CA PRO A 97 -51.01 3.40 -17.66
C PRO A 97 -50.75 3.63 -16.16
N GLU A 98 -51.32 4.75 -15.71
CA GLU A 98 -51.00 5.55 -14.54
C GLU A 98 -51.52 5.01 -13.20
N HIS A 99 -50.82 5.43 -12.14
CA HIS A 99 -51.29 5.93 -10.84
C HIS A 99 -50.65 5.25 -9.62
N SER A 100 -49.93 6.06 -8.85
CA SER A 100 -50.17 6.26 -7.41
C SER A 100 -49.01 7.07 -6.85
N THR A 101 -49.22 8.37 -6.71
CA THR A 101 -48.49 9.22 -5.77
C THR A 101 -48.57 8.61 -4.37
N ASN A 102 -47.45 8.08 -3.89
CA ASN A 102 -47.15 7.97 -2.48
C ASN A 102 -45.74 8.54 -2.33
N GLU A 103 -45.65 9.76 -1.80
CA GLU A 103 -44.38 10.35 -1.37
C GLU A 103 -43.78 9.50 -0.25
N THR A 104 -43.07 8.45 -0.65
CA THR A 104 -42.15 7.71 0.22
C THR A 104 -40.83 8.47 0.20
N SER A 105 -40.46 9.02 1.35
CA SER A 105 -39.18 9.74 1.51
C SER A 105 -38.02 8.87 1.03
N LEU A 106 -36.98 9.48 0.46
CA LEU A 106 -35.80 8.77 -0.08
C LEU A 106 -35.22 7.78 0.95
N ALA A 107 -35.32 8.11 2.24
CA ALA A 107 -34.95 7.29 3.39
C ALA A 107 -35.64 5.90 3.41
N GLN A 108 -36.95 5.85 3.15
CA GLN A 108 -37.73 4.60 3.12
C GLN A 108 -37.37 3.74 1.91
N LYS A 109 -37.03 4.36 0.77
CA LYS A 109 -36.52 3.65 -0.43
C LYS A 109 -35.12 3.08 -0.23
N LEU A 110 -34.28 3.74 0.58
CA LEU A 110 -32.89 3.35 0.86
C LEU A 110 -32.73 2.28 1.96
N ARG A 111 -33.78 1.95 2.73
CA ARG A 111 -33.72 1.03 3.88
C ARG A 111 -32.52 1.31 4.78
N LEU A 112 -32.42 2.56 5.25
CA LEU A 112 -31.32 3.01 6.11
C LEU A 112 -31.40 2.30 7.47
N GLU A 113 -30.32 1.61 7.86
CA GLU A 113 -30.19 0.93 9.16
C GLU A 113 -28.93 1.47 9.85
N LEU A 114 -29.10 2.16 10.97
CA LEU A 114 -27.98 2.59 11.81
C LEU A 114 -27.55 1.41 12.70
N LEU A 115 -26.27 1.08 12.65
CA LEU A 115 -25.64 0.02 13.43
C LEU A 115 -24.88 0.61 14.62
N PRO A 116 -24.53 -0.22 15.63
CA PRO A 116 -23.74 0.23 16.77
C PRO A 116 -22.44 0.92 16.33
N ASN A 117 -22.13 2.05 16.96
CA ASN A 117 -20.95 2.86 16.66
C ASN A 117 -19.66 2.07 16.87
N LEU A 118 -18.69 2.23 15.97
CA LEU A 118 -17.36 1.63 16.07
C LEU A 118 -16.31 2.70 16.41
N GLY A 119 -16.01 2.88 17.69
CA GLY A 119 -15.04 3.90 18.14
C GLY A 119 -15.41 5.27 17.59
N LYS A 120 -14.56 5.88 16.75
CA LYS A 120 -14.81 7.20 16.15
C LYS A 120 -15.74 7.20 14.91
N TYR A 121 -16.44 6.10 14.63
CA TYR A 121 -17.27 5.97 13.42
C TYR A 121 -18.74 5.62 13.74
N TRP A 122 -19.70 6.29 13.11
CA TRP A 122 -21.04 5.77 12.90
C TRP A 122 -21.01 4.67 11.85
N VAL A 123 -21.72 3.57 12.07
CA VAL A 123 -21.81 2.48 11.11
C VAL A 123 -23.25 2.42 10.62
N PHE A 124 -23.47 2.36 9.30
CA PHE A 124 -24.81 2.28 8.75
C PHE A 124 -24.84 1.43 7.49
N LYS A 125 -25.98 0.79 7.24
CA LYS A 125 -26.27 0.06 6.00
C LYS A 125 -27.25 0.86 5.16
N ILE A 126 -27.04 0.79 3.86
CA ILE A 126 -27.92 1.38 2.85
C ILE A 126 -28.13 0.35 1.74
N ARG A 127 -29.32 0.36 1.13
CA ARG A 127 -29.55 -0.34 -0.14
C ARG A 127 -28.67 0.29 -1.22
N TYR A 128 -28.09 -0.55 -2.07
CA TYR A 128 -27.21 -0.07 -3.14
C TYR A 128 -27.97 0.80 -4.13
N VAL A 129 -27.62 2.09 -4.18
CA VAL A 129 -28.09 3.03 -5.20
C VAL A 129 -26.87 3.76 -5.75
N GLN A 130 -26.58 3.58 -7.04
CA GLN A 130 -25.35 4.03 -7.69
C GLN A 130 -25.05 5.53 -7.45
N ALA A 131 -26.05 6.39 -7.59
CA ALA A 131 -25.91 7.84 -7.43
C ALA A 131 -25.50 8.22 -6.00
N VAL A 132 -26.23 7.73 -5.01
CA VAL A 132 -25.99 7.97 -3.58
C VAL A 132 -24.62 7.42 -3.15
N VAL A 133 -24.28 6.19 -3.56
CA VAL A 133 -22.99 5.57 -3.23
C VAL A 133 -21.80 6.36 -3.79
N ASN A 134 -21.92 6.92 -4.99
CA ASN A 134 -20.86 7.75 -5.56
C ASN A 134 -20.68 9.05 -4.78
N GLN A 135 -21.77 9.67 -4.32
CA GLN A 135 -21.72 10.86 -3.47
C GLN A 135 -21.13 10.54 -2.09
N LEU A 136 -21.53 9.44 -1.46
CA LEU A 136 -20.98 8.99 -0.18
C LEU A 136 -19.47 8.74 -0.22
N LYS A 137 -18.96 8.19 -1.33
CA LYS A 137 -17.50 7.96 -1.51
C LYS A 137 -16.69 9.26 -1.64
N LEU A 138 -17.32 10.37 -2.00
CA LEU A 138 -16.67 11.67 -2.11
C LEU A 138 -16.56 12.38 -0.75
N VAL A 139 -17.38 11.99 0.23
CA VAL A 139 -17.35 12.59 1.57
C VAL A 139 -16.10 12.11 2.32
N LYS A 140 -15.21 13.06 2.65
CA LYS A 140 -14.00 12.81 3.44
C LYS A 140 -14.40 12.34 4.85
N GLY A 141 -14.02 11.11 5.20
CA GLY A 141 -14.37 10.50 6.48
C GLY A 141 -15.43 9.39 6.39
N VAL A 142 -15.93 9.09 5.20
CA VAL A 142 -16.83 7.95 4.92
C VAL A 142 -16.04 6.83 4.25
N TYR A 143 -16.20 5.60 4.73
CA TYR A 143 -15.46 4.43 4.30
C TYR A 143 -16.40 3.25 4.07
N TRP A 144 -16.14 2.46 3.03
CA TRP A 144 -16.85 1.21 2.79
C TRP A 144 -16.11 0.04 3.44
N HIS A 145 -16.83 -0.77 4.22
CA HIS A 145 -16.30 -2.00 4.79
C HIS A 145 -16.83 -3.23 4.02
N SER A 146 -15.97 -3.84 3.20
CA SER A 146 -16.36 -4.90 2.26
C SER A 146 -16.87 -6.18 2.93
N THR A 147 -16.28 -6.61 4.05
CA THR A 147 -16.64 -7.87 4.72
C THR A 147 -18.07 -7.88 5.26
N TYR A 148 -18.48 -6.79 5.90
CA TYR A 148 -19.80 -6.68 6.54
C TYR A 148 -20.82 -5.94 5.67
N LYS A 149 -20.39 -5.45 4.51
CA LYS A 149 -21.20 -4.67 3.57
C LYS A 149 -21.85 -3.45 4.24
N VAL A 150 -21.06 -2.69 5.01
CA VAL A 150 -21.52 -1.50 5.76
C VAL A 150 -20.70 -0.26 5.41
N TYR A 151 -21.29 0.91 5.57
CA TYR A 151 -20.61 2.20 5.52
C TYR A 151 -20.20 2.64 6.93
N MET A 152 -19.03 3.26 7.03
CA MET A 152 -18.48 3.80 8.27
C MET A 152 -18.19 5.28 8.08
N ALA A 153 -18.86 6.14 8.84
CA ALA A 153 -18.72 7.58 8.78
C ALA A 153 -18.07 8.11 10.05
N MET A 154 -17.05 8.96 9.93
CA MET A 154 -16.38 9.53 11.09
C MET A 154 -17.34 10.44 11.89
N ARG A 155 -17.41 10.25 13.21
CA ARG A 155 -18.24 11.04 14.13
C ARG A 155 -17.73 12.48 14.16
N ASN A 156 -18.28 13.32 13.30
CA ASN A 156 -17.92 14.73 13.16
C ASN A 156 -19.14 15.50 12.61
N PRO A 157 -19.47 16.69 13.15
CA PRO A 157 -20.60 17.50 12.68
C PRO A 157 -20.58 17.76 11.18
N LYS A 158 -19.41 18.07 10.59
CA LYS A 158 -19.27 18.30 9.14
C LYS A 158 -19.58 17.05 8.31
N VAL A 159 -19.27 15.88 8.84
CA VAL A 159 -19.54 14.59 8.18
C VAL A 159 -21.01 14.24 8.31
N LYS A 160 -21.63 14.48 9.47
CA LYS A 160 -23.07 14.32 9.69
C LYS A 160 -23.88 15.17 8.71
N GLU A 161 -23.64 16.48 8.66
CA GLU A 161 -24.36 17.40 7.76
C GLU A 161 -24.24 16.98 6.29
N ALA A 162 -23.04 16.57 5.87
CA ALA A 162 -22.81 16.10 4.51
C ALA A 162 -23.56 14.81 4.20
N LEU A 163 -23.60 13.87 5.15
CA LEU A 163 -24.32 12.60 4.99
C LEU A 163 -25.83 12.79 5.01
N GLU A 164 -26.35 13.58 5.95
CA GLU A 164 -27.77 13.89 6.07
C GLU A 164 -28.31 14.61 4.83
N ARG A 165 -27.50 15.50 4.23
CA ARG A 165 -27.81 16.12 2.93
C ARG A 165 -27.83 15.12 1.77
N ILE A 166 -26.89 14.18 1.71
CA ILE A 166 -26.80 13.18 0.63
C ILE A 166 -27.90 12.11 0.75
N LEU A 167 -28.23 11.73 1.98
CA LEU A 167 -29.22 10.71 2.28
C LEU A 167 -30.65 11.28 2.37
N GLU A 168 -30.80 12.61 2.27
CA GLU A 168 -32.06 13.34 2.41
C GLU A 168 -32.82 12.96 3.70
N VAL A 169 -32.08 12.86 4.81
CA VAL A 169 -32.60 12.56 6.15
C VAL A 169 -32.14 13.60 7.14
N THR A 170 -33.02 13.98 8.07
CA THR A 170 -32.72 14.87 9.19
C THR A 170 -32.56 14.05 10.47
N ALA A 171 -31.51 14.34 11.26
CA ALA A 171 -31.26 13.71 12.56
C ALA A 171 -31.11 12.17 12.55
N PHE A 172 -30.59 11.59 11.46
CA PHE A 172 -30.36 10.14 11.37
C PHE A 172 -29.15 9.70 12.20
N PHE A 173 -28.14 10.57 12.34
CA PHE A 173 -26.96 10.29 13.17
C PHE A 173 -27.07 11.00 14.53
N PRO A 174 -26.80 10.31 15.65
CA PRO A 174 -26.82 10.90 16.99
C PRO A 174 -25.84 12.07 17.14
N GLU A 175 -26.15 13.01 18.03
CA GLU A 175 -25.27 14.14 18.39
C GLU A 175 -24.16 13.77 19.39
N ASP A 176 -24.05 12.48 19.69
CA ASP A 176 -23.12 11.89 20.66
C ASP A 176 -21.70 11.80 20.07
N TYR A 177 -21.17 12.89 19.52
CA TYR A 177 -19.83 12.94 18.91
C TYR A 177 -18.73 12.77 19.97
N LEU A 178 -19.02 13.13 21.22
CA LEU A 178 -18.10 13.12 22.36
C LEU A 178 -18.36 11.97 23.35
N GLU A 179 -19.50 11.30 23.27
CA GLU A 179 -19.81 10.22 24.21
C GLU A 179 -18.96 8.97 23.94
N LYS A 180 -18.51 8.35 25.05
CA LYS A 180 -17.81 7.07 25.04
C LYS A 180 -18.74 5.96 24.53
N GLU A 181 -18.14 4.87 24.06
CA GLU A 181 -18.81 3.76 23.37
C GLU A 181 -20.10 3.30 24.05
N VAL A 182 -21.07 2.87 23.25
CA VAL A 182 -22.29 2.21 23.74
C VAL A 182 -21.91 1.07 24.67
N VAL A 183 -22.49 1.10 25.86
CA VAL A 183 -22.36 0.04 26.85
C VAL A 183 -23.17 -1.16 26.36
N PHE A 184 -22.52 -2.32 26.17
CA PHE A 184 -23.20 -3.54 25.73
C PHE A 184 -23.57 -4.37 26.96
N GLU A 185 -24.57 -3.91 27.72
CA GLU A 185 -25.07 -4.64 28.89
C GLU A 185 -25.72 -5.98 28.48
N GLY A 186 -25.39 -7.05 29.20
CA GLY A 186 -25.99 -8.38 29.03
C GLY A 186 -25.42 -9.25 27.90
N LYS A 187 -24.33 -8.84 27.24
CA LYS A 187 -23.60 -9.69 26.27
C LYS A 187 -22.36 -10.27 26.93
N SER A 188 -22.12 -11.57 26.73
CA SER A 188 -20.96 -12.25 27.27
C SER A 188 -19.99 -12.73 26.18
N ILE A 189 -18.69 -12.67 26.50
CA ILE A 189 -17.63 -13.36 25.77
C ILE A 189 -17.31 -14.62 26.55
N VAL A 190 -17.41 -15.78 25.91
CA VAL A 190 -17.12 -17.08 26.56
C VAL A 190 -15.73 -17.52 26.16
N LEU A 191 -14.89 -17.84 27.16
CA LEU A 191 -13.55 -18.38 26.94
C LEU A 191 -13.54 -19.87 27.24
N ARG A 192 -13.06 -20.69 26.29
CA ARG A 192 -12.98 -22.15 26.42
C ARG A 192 -11.57 -22.66 26.12
N VAL A 193 -11.28 -23.86 26.62
CA VAL A 193 -10.04 -24.58 26.31
C VAL A 193 -10.01 -25.01 24.85
N HIS A 194 -8.84 -24.92 24.23
CA HIS A 194 -8.62 -25.49 22.91
C HIS A 194 -8.18 -26.95 23.07
N GLN A 195 -9.04 -27.89 22.68
CA GLN A 195 -8.80 -29.32 22.93
C GLN A 195 -7.53 -29.89 22.28
N GLU A 196 -7.14 -29.40 21.08
CA GLU A 196 -5.95 -29.94 20.37
C GLU A 196 -4.61 -29.27 20.74
N ASP A 197 -4.62 -28.03 21.21
CA ASP A 197 -3.39 -27.27 21.49
C ASP A 197 -3.60 -26.34 22.69
N SER A 198 -3.03 -26.74 23.83
CA SER A 198 -3.12 -26.00 25.10
C SER A 198 -2.47 -24.61 25.07
N LYS A 199 -1.74 -24.27 23.99
CA LYS A 199 -1.22 -22.92 23.78
C LYS A 199 -2.29 -21.91 23.38
N TRP A 200 -3.47 -22.37 22.96
CA TRP A 200 -4.55 -21.51 22.50
C TRP A 200 -5.76 -21.58 23.44
N MET A 201 -6.50 -20.49 23.53
CA MET A 201 -7.83 -20.43 24.11
C MET A 201 -8.83 -20.04 23.03
N GLU A 202 -10.01 -20.63 23.10
CA GLU A 202 -11.12 -20.32 22.23
C GLU A 202 -11.93 -19.17 22.82
N VAL A 203 -12.20 -18.17 22.01
CA VAL A 203 -12.92 -16.95 22.39
C VAL A 203 -14.16 -16.87 21.53
N TYR A 204 -15.30 -17.16 22.16
CA TYR A 204 -16.62 -17.06 21.54
C TYR A 204 -17.14 -15.65 21.73
N VAL A 205 -17.31 -14.97 20.61
CA VAL A 205 -17.68 -13.56 20.59
C VAL A 205 -19.11 -13.43 20.05
N PRO A 206 -19.98 -12.63 20.69
CA PRO A 206 -21.29 -12.32 20.15
C PRO A 206 -21.24 -11.86 18.69
N ALA A 207 -22.33 -12.05 17.94
CA ALA A 207 -22.45 -11.63 16.54
C ALA A 207 -22.56 -10.10 16.36
N ILE A 208 -21.81 -9.33 17.16
CA ILE A 208 -21.77 -7.88 17.17
C ILE A 208 -20.46 -7.46 16.49
N LEU A 209 -20.60 -6.64 15.45
CA LEU A 209 -19.49 -6.15 14.62
C LEU A 209 -18.36 -5.51 15.45
N VAL A 210 -18.75 -4.68 16.41
CA VAL A 210 -17.82 -3.92 17.28
C VAL A 210 -16.94 -4.86 18.10
N ILE A 211 -17.55 -5.85 18.74
CA ILE A 211 -16.83 -6.80 19.60
C ILE A 211 -15.92 -7.69 18.76
N ARG A 212 -16.40 -8.19 17.61
CA ARG A 212 -15.60 -9.01 16.68
C ARG A 212 -14.37 -8.26 16.15
N GLU A 213 -14.53 -7.00 15.76
CA GLU A 213 -13.41 -6.18 15.28
C GLU A 213 -12.42 -5.87 16.41
N LYS A 214 -12.87 -5.70 17.66
CA LYS A 214 -11.98 -5.56 18.83
C LYS A 214 -11.20 -6.84 19.12
N VAL A 215 -11.83 -8.03 19.07
CA VAL A 215 -11.14 -9.31 19.31
C VAL A 215 -10.16 -9.65 18.20
N LYS A 216 -10.53 -9.46 16.92
CA LYS A 216 -9.65 -9.70 15.76
C LYS A 216 -8.32 -8.94 15.79
N ARG A 217 -8.30 -7.89 16.58
CA ARG A 217 -7.24 -6.91 16.72
C ARG A 217 -6.28 -7.21 17.88
N LEU A 218 -6.66 -8.12 18.78
CA LEU A 218 -5.78 -8.62 19.82
C LEU A 218 -4.58 -9.35 19.21
N SER A 219 -3.45 -9.33 19.92
CA SER A 219 -2.21 -9.91 19.40
C SER A 219 -2.41 -11.39 19.08
N MET A 220 -2.00 -11.79 17.87
CA MET A 220 -2.09 -13.17 17.38
C MET A 220 -3.53 -13.73 17.26
N ALA A 221 -4.56 -12.89 17.23
CA ALA A 221 -5.94 -13.33 17.05
C ALA A 221 -6.19 -13.97 15.69
N ARG A 222 -6.79 -15.16 15.69
CA ARG A 222 -7.13 -15.92 14.47
C ARG A 222 -8.57 -16.35 14.50
N TYR A 223 -9.28 -16.21 13.40
CA TYR A 223 -10.63 -16.74 13.30
C TYR A 223 -10.60 -18.19 12.79
N SER A 224 -11.15 -19.13 13.56
CA SER A 224 -11.33 -20.51 13.14
C SER A 224 -12.71 -20.66 12.52
N LYS A 225 -12.76 -20.95 11.21
CA LYS A 225 -14.05 -21.21 10.51
C LYS A 225 -14.70 -22.50 11.01
N VAL A 226 -13.90 -23.51 11.36
CA VAL A 226 -14.38 -24.83 11.80
C VAL A 226 -15.13 -24.71 13.13
N ARG A 227 -14.56 -23.96 14.07
CA ARG A 227 -15.12 -23.80 15.43
C ARG A 227 -15.96 -22.53 15.59
N SER A 228 -16.05 -21.70 14.55
CA SER A 228 -16.74 -20.40 14.53
C SER A 228 -16.34 -19.44 15.66
N CYS A 229 -15.11 -19.56 16.17
CA CYS A 229 -14.57 -18.78 17.30
C CYS A 229 -13.23 -18.12 16.95
N TYR A 230 -12.79 -17.19 17.81
CA TYR A 230 -11.44 -16.63 17.73
C TYR A 230 -10.47 -17.44 18.59
N LEU A 231 -9.28 -17.73 18.07
CA LEU A 231 -8.19 -18.35 18.79
C LEU A 231 -7.23 -17.26 19.25
N LEU A 232 -6.99 -17.21 20.56
CA LEU A 232 -6.01 -16.33 21.20
C LEU A 232 -4.97 -17.17 21.95
N PRO A 233 -3.72 -16.69 22.09
CA PRO A 233 -2.73 -17.39 22.93
C PRO A 233 -3.20 -17.45 24.38
N ALA A 234 -3.16 -18.64 24.98
CA ALA A 234 -3.54 -18.92 26.37
C ALA A 234 -2.48 -18.41 27.36
N THR A 235 -2.31 -17.09 27.40
CA THR A 235 -1.33 -16.39 28.24
C THR A 235 -2.02 -15.37 29.15
N PRO A 236 -1.51 -15.16 30.37
CA PRO A 236 -2.08 -14.15 31.28
C PRO A 236 -2.13 -12.75 30.64
N GLN A 237 -1.07 -12.36 29.92
CA GLN A 237 -0.99 -11.05 29.26
C GLN A 237 -2.10 -10.81 28.23
N VAL A 238 -2.46 -11.83 27.45
CA VAL A 238 -3.53 -11.71 26.44
C VAL A 238 -4.90 -11.72 27.12
N TYR A 239 -5.06 -12.49 28.18
CA TYR A 239 -6.27 -12.49 29.01
C TYR A 239 -6.50 -11.13 29.68
N ASP A 240 -5.47 -10.57 30.32
CA ASP A 240 -5.50 -9.24 30.95
C ASP A 240 -5.80 -8.15 29.91
N ALA A 241 -5.19 -8.24 28.72
CA ALA A 241 -5.50 -7.32 27.63
C ALA A 241 -6.96 -7.44 27.18
N LEU A 242 -7.51 -8.65 27.12
CA LEU A 242 -8.90 -8.89 26.76
C LEU A 242 -9.84 -8.28 27.81
N LEU A 243 -9.57 -8.49 29.10
CA LEU A 243 -10.32 -7.85 30.20
C LEU A 243 -10.29 -6.31 30.08
N LEU A 244 -9.09 -5.74 30.03
CA LEU A 244 -8.88 -4.29 29.93
C LEU A 244 -9.59 -3.67 28.72
N HIS A 245 -9.64 -4.39 27.58
CA HIS A 245 -10.25 -3.90 26.36
C HIS A 245 -11.78 -3.90 26.36
N PHE A 246 -12.41 -4.74 27.20
CA PHE A 246 -13.86 -4.90 27.24
C PHE A 246 -14.51 -4.42 28.55
N GLU A 247 -13.72 -4.13 29.59
CA GLU A 247 -14.18 -3.45 30.82
C GLU A 247 -14.98 -2.16 30.55
N PRO A 248 -14.53 -1.23 29.66
CA PRO A 248 -15.28 -0.01 29.38
C PRO A 248 -16.65 -0.25 28.74
N ASN A 249 -16.87 -1.43 28.14
CA ASN A 249 -18.10 -1.78 27.43
C ASN A 249 -19.10 -2.56 28.31
N ARG A 250 -18.78 -2.83 29.59
CA ARG A 250 -19.56 -3.68 30.52
C ARG A 250 -19.94 -5.05 29.93
N ILE A 251 -19.07 -5.61 29.08
CA ILE A 251 -19.25 -6.96 28.54
C ILE A 251 -18.77 -7.97 29.59
N LEU A 252 -19.61 -8.94 29.93
CA LEU A 252 -19.25 -9.99 30.88
C LEU A 252 -18.33 -11.02 30.20
N ILE A 253 -17.14 -11.25 30.75
CA ILE A 253 -16.24 -12.29 30.25
C ILE A 253 -16.39 -13.51 31.15
N SER A 254 -17.06 -14.55 30.65
CA SER A 254 -17.22 -15.81 31.36
C SER A 254 -16.08 -16.74 30.96
N SER A 255 -15.15 -16.97 31.88
CA SER A 255 -14.02 -17.88 31.69
C SER A 255 -14.40 -19.30 32.11
N GLU A 256 -14.49 -20.23 31.15
CA GLU A 256 -14.61 -21.68 31.39
C GLU A 256 -13.23 -22.37 31.32
N LEU A 257 -12.15 -21.59 31.53
CA LEU A 257 -10.77 -22.09 31.52
C LEU A 257 -10.41 -22.72 32.88
N PRO A 258 -9.80 -23.93 32.93
CA PRO A 258 -9.30 -24.53 34.16
C PRO A 258 -8.28 -23.63 34.86
N GLU A 259 -8.22 -23.72 36.19
CA GLU A 259 -7.18 -23.06 36.97
C GLU A 259 -5.79 -23.49 36.49
N GLY A 260 -4.93 -22.51 36.21
CA GLY A 260 -3.59 -22.75 35.68
C GLY A 260 -3.47 -22.93 34.16
N TYR A 261 -4.57 -22.92 33.37
CA TYR A 261 -4.49 -23.05 31.90
C TYR A 261 -3.68 -21.92 31.23
N LEU A 262 -3.70 -20.72 31.82
CA LEU A 262 -2.96 -19.56 31.33
C LEU A 262 -1.50 -19.60 31.81
N HIS A 263 -0.57 -19.81 30.89
CA HIS A 263 0.85 -19.86 31.23
C HIS A 263 1.71 -18.94 30.36
N LYS A 264 2.77 -18.36 30.94
CA LYS A 264 3.78 -17.57 30.20
C LYS A 264 4.51 -18.40 29.12
N ARG A 265 4.60 -19.73 29.28
CA ARG A 265 5.17 -20.65 28.28
C ARG A 265 4.33 -20.79 27.00
N ASN A 266 3.04 -20.44 27.06
CA ASN A 266 2.12 -20.51 25.93
C ASN A 266 2.23 -19.29 25.00
N VAL A 267 3.21 -18.40 25.23
CA VAL A 267 3.54 -17.32 24.29
C VAL A 267 3.99 -17.97 22.98
N VAL A 268 3.11 -17.93 21.99
CA VAL A 268 3.38 -18.48 20.67
C VAL A 268 4.48 -17.65 20.03
N ASN A 269 5.57 -18.31 19.64
CA ASN A 269 6.63 -17.66 18.89
C ASN A 269 6.09 -17.24 17.51
N ARG A 270 5.85 -15.95 17.32
CA ARG A 270 5.34 -15.38 16.07
C ARG A 270 6.16 -15.82 14.85
N LYS A 271 7.49 -15.90 14.99
CA LYS A 271 8.38 -16.34 13.92
C LYS A 271 8.12 -17.80 13.54
N GLN A 272 7.87 -18.67 14.52
CA GLN A 272 7.56 -20.08 14.29
C GLN A 272 6.18 -20.25 13.63
N LEU A 273 5.18 -19.48 14.06
CA LEU A 273 3.84 -19.55 13.47
C LEU A 273 3.82 -19.01 12.03
N ASP A 274 4.43 -17.86 11.79
CA ASP A 274 4.54 -17.27 10.46
C ASP A 274 5.26 -18.22 9.49
N LEU A 275 6.26 -18.96 9.98
CA LEU A 275 7.03 -19.95 9.23
C LEU A 275 6.18 -21.17 8.87
N SER A 276 5.49 -21.76 9.85
CA SER A 276 4.57 -22.88 9.61
C SER A 276 3.50 -22.49 8.60
N GLN A 277 2.86 -21.33 8.77
CA GLN A 277 1.88 -20.82 7.83
C GLN A 277 2.46 -20.55 6.44
N THR A 278 3.68 -20.02 6.37
CA THR A 278 4.34 -19.79 5.08
C THR A 278 4.62 -21.12 4.38
N LYS A 279 5.13 -22.13 5.10
CA LYS A 279 5.38 -23.47 4.56
C LYS A 279 4.08 -24.11 4.05
N SER A 280 3.01 -24.09 4.84
CA SER A 280 1.68 -24.59 4.42
C SER A 280 1.15 -23.86 3.18
N ARG A 281 1.19 -22.52 3.14
CA ARG A 281 0.73 -21.74 1.99
C ARG A 281 1.57 -21.98 0.74
N LEU A 282 2.88 -22.21 0.88
CA LEU A 282 3.75 -22.53 -0.24
C LEU A 282 3.43 -23.94 -0.77
N PHE A 283 3.15 -24.90 0.10
CA PHE A 283 2.77 -26.26 -0.29
C PHE A 283 1.39 -26.32 -0.98
N GLU A 284 0.42 -25.51 -0.56
CA GLU A 284 -0.87 -25.36 -1.25
C GLU A 284 -0.73 -24.87 -2.70
N GLN A 285 0.37 -24.18 -3.04
CA GLN A 285 0.61 -23.61 -4.37
C GLN A 285 1.38 -24.54 -5.32
N VAL A 286 1.75 -25.74 -4.86
CA VAL A 286 2.72 -26.60 -5.52
C VAL A 286 2.23 -28.05 -5.49
N PRO A 287 2.39 -28.81 -6.59
CA PRO A 287 2.10 -30.25 -6.60
C PRO A 287 2.94 -30.99 -5.55
N GLU A 288 2.42 -32.10 -5.03
CA GLU A 288 3.07 -32.91 -3.98
C GLU A 288 4.50 -33.33 -4.37
N ALA A 289 4.72 -33.68 -5.64
CA ALA A 289 6.04 -34.05 -6.17
C ALA A 289 7.10 -32.95 -6.00
N ALA A 290 6.71 -31.67 -5.92
CA ALA A 290 7.64 -30.55 -5.76
C ALA A 290 7.71 -30.00 -4.33
N HIS A 291 6.96 -30.57 -3.37
CA HIS A 291 7.05 -30.19 -1.95
C HIS A 291 8.46 -30.35 -1.40
N VAL A 292 9.17 -31.40 -1.84
CA VAL A 292 10.56 -31.70 -1.42
C VAL A 292 11.53 -30.58 -1.82
N TYR A 293 11.36 -29.98 -2.99
CA TYR A 293 12.24 -28.90 -3.45
C TYR A 293 11.99 -27.61 -2.67
N VAL A 294 10.71 -27.29 -2.44
CA VAL A 294 10.31 -26.10 -1.70
C VAL A 294 10.68 -26.22 -0.22
N SER A 295 10.52 -27.40 0.37
CA SER A 295 10.95 -27.66 1.75
C SER A 295 12.45 -27.48 1.90
N GLY A 296 13.25 -28.05 0.99
CA GLY A 296 14.72 -27.89 1.02
C GLY A 296 15.14 -26.42 0.98
N MET A 297 14.49 -25.60 0.14
CA MET A 297 14.76 -24.16 0.10
C MET A 297 14.42 -23.46 1.42
N VAL A 298 13.21 -23.68 1.92
CA VAL A 298 12.70 -23.01 3.12
C VAL A 298 13.53 -23.42 4.34
N ASP A 299 13.79 -24.71 4.51
CA ASP A 299 14.51 -25.26 5.65
C ASP A 299 15.96 -24.74 5.67
N MET A 300 16.63 -24.63 4.52
CA MET A 300 17.98 -24.04 4.44
C MET A 300 18.01 -22.54 4.74
N LEU A 301 17.05 -21.77 4.22
CA LEU A 301 16.93 -20.33 4.52
C LEU A 301 16.75 -20.09 6.03
N LEU A 302 16.01 -20.96 6.69
CA LEU A 302 15.76 -20.90 8.12
C LEU A 302 16.97 -21.32 8.95
N ALA A 303 17.65 -22.40 8.55
CA ALA A 303 18.88 -22.86 9.20
C ALA A 303 19.96 -21.76 9.20
N LEU A 304 20.08 -21.03 8.08
CA LEU A 304 20.98 -19.87 7.96
C LEU A 304 20.43 -18.58 8.59
N ASN A 305 19.25 -18.65 9.23
CA ASN A 305 18.60 -17.54 9.94
C ASN A 305 18.37 -16.29 9.06
N TYR A 306 17.96 -16.50 7.80
CA TYR A 306 17.55 -15.40 6.93
C TYR A 306 16.27 -14.71 7.44
N SER A 307 16.09 -13.44 7.04
CA SER A 307 14.91 -12.67 7.41
C SER A 307 13.65 -13.18 6.70
N SER A 308 12.48 -12.91 7.30
CA SER A 308 11.17 -13.26 6.72
C SER A 308 10.93 -12.60 5.36
N SER A 309 11.51 -11.43 5.11
CA SER A 309 11.48 -10.79 3.80
C SER A 309 12.25 -11.59 2.77
N THR A 310 13.47 -12.03 3.08
CA THR A 310 14.29 -12.82 2.15
C THR A 310 13.66 -14.17 1.90
N LEU A 311 13.13 -14.82 2.94
CA LEU A 311 12.41 -16.08 2.80
C LEU A 311 11.27 -15.97 1.78
N ARG A 312 10.40 -14.96 1.91
CA ARG A 312 9.30 -14.74 0.96
C ARG A 312 9.79 -14.45 -0.45
N THR A 313 10.76 -13.53 -0.59
CA THR A 313 11.27 -13.15 -1.91
C THR A 313 11.92 -14.33 -2.62
N TYR A 314 12.79 -15.07 -1.94
CA TYR A 314 13.53 -16.18 -2.53
C TYR A 314 12.61 -17.35 -2.85
N SER A 315 11.72 -17.72 -1.92
CA SER A 315 10.74 -18.79 -2.15
C SER A 315 9.82 -18.43 -3.33
N HIS A 316 9.33 -17.20 -3.41
CA HIS A 316 8.48 -16.77 -4.53
C HIS A 316 9.21 -16.82 -5.87
N SER A 317 10.44 -16.31 -5.94
CA SER A 317 11.27 -16.39 -7.15
C SER A 317 11.53 -17.84 -7.57
N PHE A 318 11.86 -18.72 -6.63
CA PHE A 318 12.08 -20.13 -6.91
C PHE A 318 10.82 -20.86 -7.35
N LEU A 319 9.67 -20.58 -6.72
CA LEU A 319 8.38 -21.12 -7.14
C LEU A 319 8.00 -20.71 -8.57
N GLN A 320 8.27 -19.46 -8.95
CA GLN A 320 8.03 -18.99 -10.31
C GLN A 320 8.88 -19.78 -11.32
N PHE A 321 10.13 -20.08 -10.96
CA PHE A 321 11.03 -20.89 -11.78
C PHE A 321 10.56 -22.34 -11.90
N LEU A 322 10.19 -22.98 -10.78
CA LEU A 322 9.63 -24.33 -10.77
C LEU A 322 8.38 -24.43 -11.64
N ARG A 323 7.47 -23.46 -11.53
CA ARG A 323 6.22 -23.43 -12.29
C ARG A 323 6.48 -23.39 -13.80
N ASP A 324 7.43 -22.57 -14.25
CA ASP A 324 7.77 -22.45 -15.67
C ASP A 324 8.37 -23.75 -16.25
N HIS A 325 9.06 -24.54 -15.41
CA HIS A 325 9.65 -25.83 -15.80
C HIS A 325 8.76 -27.03 -15.47
N GLY A 326 7.47 -26.83 -15.18
CA GLY A 326 6.52 -27.91 -14.91
C GLY A 326 6.81 -28.67 -13.62
N TYR A 327 7.42 -28.02 -12.63
CA TYR A 327 7.78 -28.62 -11.33
C TYR A 327 8.75 -29.82 -11.42
N ARG A 328 9.51 -29.91 -12.52
CA ARG A 328 10.59 -30.89 -12.69
C ARG A 328 11.68 -30.72 -11.63
N ASN A 329 12.44 -31.79 -11.42
CA ASN A 329 13.58 -31.81 -10.52
C ASN A 329 14.60 -30.72 -10.91
N PRO A 330 14.90 -29.75 -10.04
CA PRO A 330 15.82 -28.66 -10.38
C PRO A 330 17.23 -29.14 -10.75
N LYS A 331 17.65 -30.32 -10.28
CA LYS A 331 18.94 -30.92 -10.63
C LYS A 331 19.06 -31.30 -12.11
N GLU A 332 17.93 -31.56 -12.77
CA GLU A 332 17.88 -31.98 -14.18
C GLU A 332 17.77 -30.78 -15.14
N ILE A 333 17.47 -29.59 -14.62
CA ILE A 333 17.34 -28.38 -15.44
C ILE A 333 18.74 -27.89 -15.82
N SER A 334 18.98 -27.82 -17.13
CA SER A 334 20.27 -27.39 -17.67
C SER A 334 20.50 -25.89 -17.51
N TYR A 335 21.77 -25.49 -17.65
CA TYR A 335 22.14 -24.07 -17.70
C TYR A 335 21.42 -23.33 -18.83
N GLN A 336 21.34 -23.93 -20.02
CA GLN A 336 20.73 -23.32 -21.20
C GLN A 336 19.24 -23.07 -20.99
N GLU A 337 18.53 -24.01 -20.36
CA GLU A 337 17.12 -23.83 -19.97
C GLU A 337 16.97 -22.69 -18.96
N THR A 338 17.86 -22.61 -17.96
CA THR A 338 17.84 -21.53 -16.96
C THR A 338 18.06 -20.16 -17.60
N VAL A 339 18.99 -20.06 -18.56
CA VAL A 339 19.23 -18.83 -19.32
C VAL A 339 18.02 -18.46 -20.17
N LYS A 340 17.41 -19.42 -20.86
CA LYS A 340 16.19 -19.22 -21.66
C LYS A 340 15.03 -18.69 -20.80
N TYR A 341 14.85 -19.26 -19.61
CA TYR A 341 13.88 -18.78 -18.63
C TYR A 341 14.14 -17.31 -18.25
N LEU A 342 15.37 -16.99 -17.86
CA LEU A 342 15.73 -15.62 -17.48
C LEU A 342 15.52 -14.63 -18.65
N SER A 343 15.85 -15.03 -19.89
CA SER A 343 15.56 -14.23 -21.09
C SER A 343 14.07 -13.98 -21.26
N SER A 344 13.25 -15.03 -21.16
CA SER A 344 11.79 -14.91 -21.30
C SER A 344 11.17 -13.97 -20.25
N LEU A 345 11.73 -13.91 -19.05
CA LEU A 345 11.29 -12.97 -18.01
C LEU A 345 11.65 -11.52 -18.36
N MET A 346 12.83 -11.30 -18.93
CA MET A 346 13.25 -9.97 -19.37
C MET A 346 12.40 -9.50 -20.56
N GLU A 347 12.08 -10.39 -21.51
CA GLU A 347 11.16 -10.12 -22.63
C GLU A 347 9.76 -9.71 -22.16
N ARG A 348 9.29 -10.30 -21.04
CA ARG A 348 8.02 -9.91 -20.39
C ARG A 348 8.10 -8.61 -19.58
N GLY A 349 9.22 -7.89 -19.63
CA GLY A 349 9.40 -6.60 -18.96
C GLY A 349 9.75 -6.67 -17.48
N LEU A 350 10.32 -7.78 -17.00
CA LEU A 350 10.79 -7.87 -15.62
C LEU A 350 11.93 -6.86 -15.37
N SER A 351 11.81 -6.06 -14.30
CA SER A 351 12.84 -5.07 -13.97
C SER A 351 14.19 -5.73 -13.66
N ALA A 352 15.29 -5.03 -13.96
CA ALA A 352 16.63 -5.50 -13.64
C ALA A 352 16.79 -5.87 -12.15
N ALA A 353 16.22 -5.08 -11.24
CA ALA A 353 16.28 -5.36 -9.80
C ALA A 353 15.58 -6.67 -9.41
N SER A 354 14.39 -6.91 -9.97
CA SER A 354 13.68 -8.18 -9.78
C SER A 354 14.44 -9.36 -10.40
N GLY A 355 15.04 -9.16 -11.58
CA GLY A 355 15.89 -10.17 -12.21
C GLY A 355 17.12 -10.53 -11.38
N HIS A 356 17.80 -9.55 -10.74
CA HIS A 356 18.89 -9.85 -9.80
C HIS A 356 18.42 -10.66 -8.60
N SER A 357 17.23 -10.35 -8.07
CA SER A 357 16.65 -11.10 -6.95
C SER A 357 16.34 -12.55 -7.36
N MET A 358 15.80 -12.75 -8.56
CA MET A 358 15.54 -14.07 -9.15
C MET A 358 16.84 -14.87 -9.24
N VAL A 359 17.87 -14.30 -9.88
CA VAL A 359 19.19 -14.95 -10.03
C VAL A 359 19.78 -15.32 -8.65
N ASN A 360 19.69 -14.45 -7.65
CA ASN A 360 20.20 -14.76 -6.31
C ASN A 360 19.43 -15.89 -5.63
N ALA A 361 18.11 -15.96 -5.81
CA ALA A 361 17.30 -17.04 -5.26
C ALA A 361 17.67 -18.39 -5.90
N LEU A 362 17.89 -18.43 -7.21
CA LEU A 362 18.32 -19.63 -7.94
C LEU A 362 19.74 -20.05 -7.52
N LEU A 363 20.69 -19.11 -7.49
CA LEU A 363 22.05 -19.39 -7.01
C LEU A 363 22.05 -19.92 -5.59
N PHE A 364 21.25 -19.32 -4.70
CA PHE A 364 21.10 -19.81 -3.34
C PHE A 364 20.63 -21.27 -3.33
N TYR A 365 19.61 -21.63 -4.11
CA TYR A 365 19.11 -23.00 -4.16
C TYR A 365 20.17 -23.98 -4.67
N TYR A 366 20.77 -23.70 -5.84
CA TYR A 366 21.76 -24.60 -6.45
C TYR A 366 23.04 -24.75 -5.60
N GLN A 367 23.48 -23.68 -4.93
CA GLN A 367 24.72 -23.70 -4.14
C GLN A 367 24.50 -24.19 -2.70
N GLN A 368 23.46 -23.69 -2.02
CA GLN A 368 23.26 -23.92 -0.59
C GLN A 368 22.33 -25.10 -0.28
N VAL A 369 21.40 -25.43 -1.17
CA VAL A 369 20.45 -26.53 -0.95
C VAL A 369 20.93 -27.79 -1.65
N LEU A 370 21.34 -27.68 -2.92
CA LEU A 370 21.78 -28.84 -3.70
C LEU A 370 23.27 -29.16 -3.55
N HIS A 371 24.05 -28.27 -2.93
CA HIS A 371 25.49 -28.40 -2.71
C HIS A 371 26.28 -28.81 -3.96
N ILE A 372 25.86 -28.38 -5.15
CA ILE A 372 26.55 -28.79 -6.39
C ILE A 372 27.95 -28.14 -6.40
N PRO A 373 29.03 -28.92 -6.22
CA PRO A 373 30.38 -28.38 -6.18
C PRO A 373 30.78 -27.92 -7.58
N GLY A 374 31.37 -26.74 -7.69
CA GLY A 374 31.74 -26.16 -8.99
C GLY A 374 30.59 -25.52 -9.78
N TYR A 375 29.39 -25.38 -9.18
CA TYR A 375 28.30 -24.58 -9.77
C TYR A 375 28.58 -23.07 -9.61
N GLU A 376 29.72 -22.62 -10.16
CA GLU A 376 29.94 -21.24 -10.57
C GLU A 376 29.18 -20.96 -11.87
N LEU A 377 27.90 -21.33 -11.93
CA LEU A 377 27.04 -20.89 -13.00
C LEU A 377 26.96 -19.37 -12.87
N LYS A 378 27.76 -18.65 -13.67
CA LYS A 378 27.64 -17.20 -13.85
C LYS A 378 26.35 -16.95 -14.61
N LEU A 379 25.22 -17.17 -13.94
CA LEU A 379 23.90 -16.86 -14.47
C LEU A 379 23.94 -15.41 -14.97
N PRO A 380 23.49 -15.17 -16.21
CA PRO A 380 23.53 -13.84 -16.78
C PRO A 380 22.71 -12.91 -15.90
N ARG A 381 23.37 -11.85 -15.41
CA ARG A 381 22.71 -10.84 -14.60
C ARG A 381 22.23 -9.72 -15.52
N PRO A 382 20.99 -9.22 -15.34
CA PRO A 382 20.56 -8.01 -16.03
C PRO A 382 21.58 -6.89 -15.78
N LYS A 383 21.86 -6.06 -16.78
CA LYS A 383 22.71 -4.89 -16.57
C LYS A 383 22.04 -3.99 -15.53
N LYS A 384 22.78 -3.62 -14.48
CA LYS A 384 22.26 -2.74 -13.43
C LYS A 384 22.20 -1.31 -13.97
N GLU A 385 20.99 -0.78 -14.12
CA GLU A 385 20.78 0.64 -14.39
C GLU A 385 21.36 1.47 -13.24
N LYS A 386 22.22 2.44 -13.57
CA LYS A 386 22.73 3.42 -12.61
C LYS A 386 21.82 4.65 -12.63
N LYS A 387 20.68 4.57 -11.94
CA LYS A 387 19.80 5.73 -11.74
C LYS A 387 20.37 6.62 -10.64
N LEU A 388 20.42 7.93 -10.90
CA LEU A 388 20.72 8.90 -9.84
C LEU A 388 19.58 8.85 -8.82
N PRO A 389 19.87 8.79 -7.51
CA PRO A 389 18.84 8.91 -6.50
C PRO A 389 18.09 10.22 -6.68
N SER A 390 16.76 10.16 -6.71
CA SER A 390 15.94 11.36 -6.54
C SER A 390 16.17 11.90 -5.13
N VAL A 391 16.49 13.18 -5.00
CA VAL A 391 16.64 13.88 -3.73
C VAL A 391 15.60 14.99 -3.69
N LEU A 392 14.98 15.17 -2.52
CA LEU A 392 14.08 16.30 -2.24
C LEU A 392 14.88 17.47 -1.68
N THR A 393 14.57 18.70 -2.12
CA THR A 393 15.16 19.92 -1.52
C THR A 393 14.64 20.14 -0.10
N MET A 394 15.23 21.10 0.62
CA MET A 394 14.76 21.46 1.97
C MET A 394 13.32 22.01 1.94
N GLU A 395 12.98 22.81 0.94
CA GLU A 395 11.63 23.37 0.75
C GLU A 395 10.61 22.27 0.44
N GLU A 396 10.96 21.32 -0.42
CA GLU A 396 10.11 20.17 -0.74
C GLU A 396 9.87 19.29 0.50
N CYS A 397 10.91 19.05 1.31
CA CYS A 397 10.78 18.37 2.59
C CYS A 397 9.81 19.12 3.53
N LEU A 398 9.97 20.44 3.64
CA LEU A 398 9.11 21.30 4.46
C LEU A 398 7.64 21.24 4.00
N GLN A 399 7.39 21.30 2.69
CA GLN A 399 6.05 21.17 2.11
C GLN A 399 5.40 19.84 2.50
N ILE A 400 6.14 18.73 2.43
CA ILE A 400 5.67 17.41 2.85
C ILE A 400 5.31 17.41 4.33
N PHE A 401 6.15 17.99 5.20
CA PHE A 401 5.88 17.97 6.65
C PHE A 401 4.71 18.86 7.05
N ARG A 402 4.50 19.99 6.36
CA ARG A 402 3.42 20.95 6.65
C ARG A 402 2.02 20.35 6.47
N VAL A 403 1.82 19.56 5.42
CA VAL A 403 0.50 18.96 5.08
C VAL A 403 0.10 17.76 5.96
N VAL A 404 0.96 17.35 6.90
CA VAL A 404 0.69 16.22 7.80
C VAL A 404 0.12 16.73 9.12
N ASP A 405 -1.19 16.66 9.28
CA ASP A 405 -1.87 17.16 10.48
C ASP A 405 -1.63 16.27 11.71
N ASN A 406 -1.62 14.95 11.51
CA ASN A 406 -1.51 14.00 12.62
C ASN A 406 -0.10 14.09 13.26
N PRO A 407 0.00 14.41 14.57
CA PRO A 407 1.29 14.65 15.22
C PRO A 407 2.18 13.40 15.22
N LYS A 408 1.60 12.20 15.36
CA LYS A 408 2.33 10.93 15.25
C LYS A 408 2.98 10.79 13.88
N HIS A 409 2.21 11.01 12.83
CA HIS A 409 2.66 10.85 11.44
C HIS A 409 3.72 11.90 11.07
N LYS A 410 3.51 13.15 11.50
CA LYS A 410 4.44 14.25 11.27
C LYS A 410 5.78 13.95 11.95
N LEU A 411 5.76 13.59 13.23
CA LEU A 411 6.96 13.28 13.99
C LEU A 411 7.73 12.07 13.42
N LEU A 412 7.00 11.07 12.91
CA LEU A 412 7.58 9.90 12.26
C LEU A 412 8.41 10.28 11.02
N LEU A 413 7.87 11.15 10.15
CA LEU A 413 8.58 11.62 8.97
C LEU A 413 9.73 12.57 9.34
N LEU A 414 9.53 13.45 10.34
CA LEU A 414 10.57 14.36 10.84
C LEU A 414 11.77 13.60 11.40
N ILE A 415 11.55 12.54 12.20
CA ILE A 415 12.65 11.69 12.68
C ILE A 415 13.33 10.95 11.51
N GLY A 416 12.55 10.45 10.56
CA GLY A 416 13.09 9.77 9.39
C GLY A 416 14.04 10.65 8.57
N TYR A 417 13.71 11.93 8.41
CA TYR A 417 14.57 12.93 7.78
C TYR A 417 15.70 13.38 8.73
N GLY A 418 15.37 13.96 9.89
CA GLY A 418 16.35 14.63 10.76
C GLY A 418 17.40 13.72 11.38
N ALA A 419 17.13 12.43 11.56
CA ALA A 419 18.11 11.44 12.04
C ALA A 419 18.53 10.42 10.96
N GLY A 420 18.05 10.58 9.72
CA GLY A 420 18.41 9.70 8.60
C GLY A 420 18.05 8.22 8.78
N LEU A 421 17.00 7.90 9.56
CA LEU A 421 16.67 6.52 9.93
C LEU A 421 16.04 5.73 8.76
N ARG A 422 16.28 4.41 8.72
CA ARG A 422 15.54 3.51 7.82
C ARG A 422 14.11 3.36 8.34
N VAL A 423 13.16 3.11 7.44
CA VAL A 423 11.75 2.89 7.84
C VAL A 423 11.58 1.78 8.88
N SER A 424 12.37 0.71 8.78
CA SER A 424 12.36 -0.37 9.78
C SER A 424 12.88 0.08 11.14
N GLU A 425 13.89 0.95 11.16
CA GLU A 425 14.49 1.49 12.38
C GLU A 425 13.54 2.48 13.05
N ILE A 426 12.83 3.29 12.27
CA ILE A 426 11.81 4.23 12.78
C ILE A 426 10.70 3.48 13.52
N VAL A 427 10.17 2.41 12.92
CA VAL A 427 9.02 1.69 13.51
C VAL A 427 9.39 0.83 14.72
N THR A 428 10.65 0.39 14.82
CA THR A 428 11.14 -0.39 15.96
C THR A 428 11.80 0.47 17.04
N LEU A 429 11.82 1.79 16.89
CA LEU A 429 12.47 2.69 17.84
C LEU A 429 11.74 2.66 19.19
N GLU A 430 12.48 2.42 20.27
CA GLU A 430 11.95 2.39 21.63
C GLU A 430 12.33 3.65 22.41
N TRP A 431 11.56 4.04 23.43
CA TRP A 431 11.86 5.24 24.22
C TRP A 431 13.22 5.17 24.92
N ARG A 432 13.63 3.97 25.34
CA ARG A 432 14.95 3.73 25.96
C ARG A 432 16.13 3.93 25.00
N ASP A 433 15.86 4.02 23.70
CA ASP A 433 16.89 4.24 22.69
C ASP A 433 17.13 5.73 22.44
N ILE A 434 16.24 6.61 22.92
CA ILE A 434 16.40 8.06 22.79
C ILE A 434 17.10 8.60 24.05
N LEU A 435 18.33 9.06 23.88
CA LEU A 435 19.13 9.69 24.92
C LEU A 435 18.96 11.22 24.83
N PHE A 436 17.96 11.74 25.54
CA PHE A 436 17.61 13.17 25.50
C PHE A 436 18.73 14.07 26.00
N SER A 437 19.42 13.71 27.08
CA SER A 437 20.54 14.49 27.62
C SER A 437 21.68 14.65 26.61
N GLU A 438 22.01 13.58 25.91
CA GLU A 438 23.11 13.56 24.93
C GLU A 438 22.70 14.01 23.52
N HIS A 439 21.40 14.23 23.27
CA HIS A 439 20.85 14.48 21.93
C HIS A 439 21.27 13.41 20.91
N LYS A 440 21.15 12.13 21.31
CA LYS A 440 21.47 10.97 20.48
C LYS A 440 20.35 9.94 20.48
N ILE A 441 20.31 9.14 19.41
CA ILE A 441 19.46 7.97 19.30
C ILE A 441 20.35 6.74 19.12
N HIS A 442 20.17 5.73 19.96
CA HIS A 442 20.85 4.45 19.87
C HIS A 442 20.06 3.48 18.99
N ILE A 443 20.53 3.25 17.76
CA ILE A 443 19.90 2.31 16.85
C ILE A 443 20.46 0.91 17.08
N ARG A 444 19.67 0.08 17.77
CA ARG A 444 20.00 -1.33 18.02
C ARG A 444 19.68 -2.23 16.83
N ASN A 445 20.44 -3.30 16.67
CA ASN A 445 20.20 -4.36 15.68
C ASN A 445 20.02 -3.82 14.25
N ALA A 446 20.79 -2.80 13.85
CA ALA A 446 20.71 -2.28 12.49
C ALA A 446 21.15 -3.35 11.47
N LYS A 447 20.98 -3.06 10.17
CA LYS A 447 21.33 -3.98 9.08
C LYS A 447 22.73 -4.61 9.30
N GLY A 448 22.77 -5.94 9.44
CA GLY A 448 23.99 -6.69 9.75
C GLY A 448 24.26 -6.90 11.25
N LYS A 449 23.26 -6.68 12.11
CA LYS A 449 23.36 -6.77 13.59
C LYS A 449 24.42 -5.83 14.19
N LYS A 450 24.57 -4.64 13.60
CA LYS A 450 25.49 -3.61 14.11
C LYS A 450 24.70 -2.50 14.76
N ASP A 451 25.15 -2.09 15.93
CA ASP A 451 24.58 -0.94 16.63
C ASP A 451 25.27 0.34 16.17
N ARG A 452 24.54 1.46 16.21
CA ARG A 452 25.12 2.78 15.93
C ARG A 452 24.40 3.88 16.67
N MET A 453 25.14 4.94 16.98
CA MET A 453 24.58 6.19 17.49
C MET A 453 24.31 7.14 16.33
N VAL A 454 23.13 7.76 16.33
CA VAL A 454 22.79 8.84 15.39
C VAL A 454 22.38 10.09 16.17
N MET A 455 22.44 11.24 15.52
CA MET A 455 22.01 12.51 16.11
C MET A 455 20.49 12.53 16.35
N LEU A 456 20.08 13.15 17.46
CA LEU A 456 18.70 13.56 17.71
C LEU A 456 18.61 15.08 17.47
N PRO A 457 17.84 15.55 16.47
CA PRO A 457 17.69 16.98 16.25
C PRO A 457 17.07 17.68 17.46
N TYR A 458 17.69 18.76 17.92
CA TYR A 458 17.19 19.58 19.02
C TYR A 458 15.75 20.07 18.78
N SER A 459 15.42 20.42 17.54
CA SER A 459 14.11 20.94 17.14
C SER A 459 12.94 19.96 17.35
N ILE A 460 13.22 18.65 17.42
CA ILE A 460 12.17 17.64 17.60
C ILE A 460 12.01 17.17 19.05
N VAL A 461 12.88 17.58 19.97
CA VAL A 461 12.87 17.14 21.38
C VAL A 461 11.55 17.52 22.04
N SER A 462 11.16 18.81 21.97
CA SER A 462 9.90 19.28 22.55
C SER A 462 8.68 18.60 21.90
N SER A 463 8.76 18.29 20.60
CA SER A 463 7.69 17.55 19.90
C SER A 463 7.61 16.09 20.34
N LEU A 464 8.74 15.45 20.66
CA LEU A 464 8.81 14.10 21.20
C LEU A 464 8.25 14.03 22.62
N GLU A 465 8.60 14.99 23.46
CA GLU A 465 8.09 15.09 24.84
C GLU A 465 6.57 15.35 24.84
N TYR A 466 6.11 16.29 24.01
CA TYR A 466 4.68 16.55 23.83
C TYR A 466 3.93 15.32 23.28
N TYR A 467 4.52 14.63 22.31
CA TYR A 467 3.95 13.39 21.79
C TYR A 467 3.88 12.30 22.88
N ARG A 468 4.92 12.19 23.72
CA ARG A 468 4.96 11.23 24.83
C ARG A 468 3.87 11.51 25.86
N SER A 469 3.59 12.78 26.17
CA SER A 469 2.51 13.14 27.10
C SER A 469 1.12 12.88 26.52
N LEU A 470 0.92 13.13 25.22
CA LEU A 470 -0.36 12.90 24.53
C LEU A 470 -0.74 11.42 24.39
N TYR A 471 0.21 10.57 23.98
CA TYR A 471 -0.08 9.18 23.60
C TYR A 471 0.31 8.15 24.65
N GLN A 472 1.11 8.54 25.67
CA GLN A 472 1.53 7.69 26.80
C GLN A 472 2.04 6.31 26.37
N THR A 473 2.75 6.23 25.24
CA THR A 473 3.26 4.96 24.71
C THR A 473 4.31 4.38 25.65
N LYS A 474 4.23 3.07 25.91
CA LYS A 474 5.03 2.43 26.98
C LYS A 474 6.39 1.94 26.48
N LYS A 475 6.42 1.33 25.29
CA LYS A 475 7.62 0.64 24.79
C LYS A 475 8.18 1.31 23.54
N TYR A 476 7.40 1.31 22.47
CA TYR A 476 7.80 1.89 21.20
C TYR A 476 7.48 3.38 21.19
N VAL A 477 8.34 4.18 20.55
CA VAL A 477 8.06 5.60 20.33
C VAL A 477 6.79 5.70 19.48
N PHE A 478 6.75 4.98 18.36
CA PHE A 478 5.59 4.93 17.48
C PHE A 478 4.84 3.62 17.64
N GLU A 479 3.74 3.66 18.41
CA GLU A 479 2.87 2.50 18.57
C GLU A 479 1.83 2.40 17.43
N GLY A 480 1.50 1.14 17.15
CA GLY A 480 0.55 0.67 16.15
C GLY A 480 -0.89 1.08 16.41
N GLN A 481 -1.82 0.22 15.98
CA GLN A 481 -3.22 0.35 16.33
C GLN A 481 -3.48 -0.08 17.79
N PHE A 482 -2.60 -0.90 18.36
CA PHE A 482 -2.66 -1.40 19.73
C PHE A 482 -1.45 -0.93 20.54
N ALA A 483 -1.67 -0.73 21.83
CA ALA A 483 -0.64 -0.33 22.75
C ALA A 483 0.46 -1.40 22.84
N GLY A 484 1.72 -0.98 22.86
CA GLY A 484 2.89 -1.86 22.94
C GLY A 484 3.28 -2.59 21.65
N GLU A 485 2.53 -2.46 20.55
CA GLU A 485 2.95 -2.97 19.24
C GLU A 485 3.65 -1.89 18.39
N PRO A 486 4.70 -2.24 17.62
CA PRO A 486 5.36 -1.28 16.76
C PRO A 486 4.45 -0.85 15.60
N TYR A 487 4.61 0.38 15.14
CA TYR A 487 3.90 0.86 13.96
C TYR A 487 4.26 0.05 12.70
N SER A 488 3.35 -0.08 11.73
CA SER A 488 3.64 -0.91 10.55
C SER A 488 4.44 -0.14 9.50
N VAL A 489 5.45 -0.79 8.89
CA VAL A 489 6.23 -0.21 7.77
C VAL A 489 5.31 0.20 6.60
N GLY A 490 4.30 -0.63 6.29
CA GLY A 490 3.34 -0.33 5.24
C GLY A 490 2.51 0.93 5.54
N SER A 491 2.14 1.13 6.81
CA SER A 491 1.44 2.32 7.28
C SER A 491 2.32 3.56 7.15
N VAL A 492 3.61 3.47 7.49
CA VAL A 492 4.56 4.58 7.27
C VAL A 492 4.66 4.97 5.80
N GLN A 493 4.79 3.98 4.91
CA GLN A 493 4.83 4.24 3.47
C GLN A 493 3.51 4.81 2.95
N ALA A 494 2.37 4.41 3.51
CA ALA A 494 1.08 5.01 3.19
C ALA A 494 0.99 6.48 3.65
N VAL A 495 1.48 6.78 4.86
CA VAL A 495 1.57 8.16 5.38
C VAL A 495 2.41 9.04 4.45
N MET A 496 3.60 8.57 4.04
CA MET A 496 4.45 9.32 3.12
C MET A 496 3.76 9.55 1.76
N ARG A 497 3.10 8.54 1.20
CA ARG A 497 2.38 8.67 -0.07
C ARG A 497 1.22 9.66 0.01
N ASP A 498 0.47 9.64 1.11
CA ASP A 498 -0.62 10.59 1.35
C ASP A 498 -0.07 12.02 1.53
N ALA A 499 1.03 12.19 2.25
CA ALA A 499 1.70 13.48 2.41
C ALA A 499 2.18 14.05 1.07
N LEU A 500 2.83 13.24 0.24
CA LEU A 500 3.26 13.66 -1.11
C LEU A 500 2.11 14.06 -2.01
N LYS A 501 1.00 13.29 -1.97
CA LYS A 501 -0.19 13.62 -2.75
C LYS A 501 -0.80 14.95 -2.31
N LYS A 502 -0.79 15.23 -1.01
CA LYS A 502 -1.32 16.48 -0.43
C LYS A 502 -0.39 17.67 -0.63
N SER A 503 0.92 17.45 -0.69
CA SER A 503 1.89 18.53 -0.91
C SER A 503 1.93 19.02 -2.36
N GLY A 504 1.29 18.29 -3.29
CA GLY A 504 1.25 18.67 -4.71
C GLY A 504 2.58 18.46 -5.45
N LEU A 505 3.52 17.72 -4.84
CA LEU A 505 4.81 17.45 -5.46
C LEU A 505 4.67 16.40 -6.57
N GLU A 506 5.20 16.70 -7.75
CA GLU A 506 5.21 15.77 -8.89
C GLU A 506 6.30 14.68 -8.73
N LYS A 507 7.35 14.96 -7.96
CA LYS A 507 8.46 14.04 -7.72
C LYS A 507 7.98 12.78 -7.00
N ARG A 508 8.40 11.62 -7.52
CA ARG A 508 8.22 10.34 -6.83
C ARG A 508 9.18 10.25 -5.65
N ALA A 509 8.66 10.28 -4.44
CA ALA A 509 9.44 10.14 -3.23
C ALA A 509 8.87 9.06 -2.29
N THR A 510 9.73 8.57 -1.40
CA THR A 510 9.40 7.60 -0.35
C THR A 510 10.13 7.98 0.93
N VAL A 511 9.90 7.23 2.01
CA VAL A 511 10.69 7.41 3.26
C VAL A 511 12.19 7.21 3.02
N HIS A 512 12.57 6.39 2.03
CA HIS A 512 13.97 6.23 1.68
C HIS A 512 14.54 7.49 1.00
N THR A 513 13.71 8.22 0.24
CA THR A 513 14.06 9.51 -0.35
C THR A 513 14.37 10.54 0.72
N LEU A 514 13.59 10.62 1.81
CA LEU A 514 13.89 11.52 2.94
C LEU A 514 15.27 11.25 3.55
N ARG A 515 15.62 9.96 3.69
CA ARG A 515 16.95 9.57 4.18
C ARG A 515 18.06 9.92 3.18
N HIS A 516 17.81 9.84 1.88
CA HIS A 516 18.76 10.31 0.87
C HIS A 516 18.92 11.83 0.94
N SER A 517 17.83 12.59 1.07
CA SER A 517 17.85 14.04 1.30
C SER A 517 18.63 14.43 2.53
N PHE A 518 18.43 13.75 3.66
CA PHE A 518 19.25 13.98 4.84
C PHE A 518 20.75 13.87 4.56
N ALA A 519 21.16 12.80 3.87
CA ALA A 519 22.56 12.57 3.55
C ALA A 519 23.12 13.64 2.60
N THR A 520 22.38 14.00 1.56
CA THR A 520 22.78 15.03 0.60
C THR A 520 22.86 16.40 1.26
N HIS A 521 21.88 16.78 2.09
CA HIS A 521 21.87 18.07 2.78
C HIS A 521 23.00 18.19 3.81
N LEU A 522 23.35 17.11 4.53
CA LEU A 522 24.53 17.11 5.40
C LEU A 522 25.82 17.35 4.61
N LEU A 523 25.93 16.71 3.44
CA LEU A 523 27.09 16.87 2.56
C LEU A 523 27.16 18.28 1.97
N GLU A 524 26.03 18.85 1.54
CA GLU A 524 25.93 20.22 1.03
C GLU A 524 26.31 21.26 2.10
N ASN A 525 25.98 20.99 3.37
CA ASN A 525 26.40 21.79 4.51
C ASN A 525 27.85 21.55 4.96
N GLY A 526 28.64 20.77 4.19
CA GLY A 526 30.06 20.56 4.45
C GLY A 526 30.39 19.46 5.47
N THR A 527 29.43 18.61 5.83
CA THR A 527 29.70 17.47 6.73
C THR A 527 30.58 16.43 6.05
N ASP A 528 31.61 15.94 6.74
CA ASP A 528 32.49 14.89 6.21
C ASP A 528 31.69 13.61 5.90
N ILE A 529 31.94 13.06 4.71
CA ILE A 529 31.32 11.85 4.20
C ILE A 529 31.47 10.63 5.13
N ARG A 530 32.56 10.56 5.90
CA ARG A 530 32.80 9.50 6.90
C ARG A 530 31.80 9.59 8.06
N TYR A 531 31.49 10.78 8.54
CA TYR A 531 30.46 10.96 9.57
C TYR A 531 29.07 10.63 9.00
N ILE A 532 28.77 11.05 7.77
CA ILE A 532 27.52 10.68 7.08
C ILE A 532 27.41 9.16 6.93
N GLN A 533 28.49 8.47 6.55
CA GLN A 533 28.54 7.02 6.45
C GLN A 533 28.23 6.35 7.80
N GLN A 534 28.79 6.87 8.90
CA GLN A 534 28.56 6.37 10.25
C GLN A 534 27.11 6.56 10.68
N PHE A 535 26.53 7.75 10.49
CA PHE A 535 25.12 8.03 10.83
C PHE A 535 24.14 7.14 10.06
N LEU A 536 24.41 6.92 8.76
CA LEU A 536 23.59 6.04 7.94
C LEU A 536 23.86 4.56 8.22
N GLY A 537 24.96 4.19 8.88
CA GLY A 537 25.32 2.79 9.10
C GLY A 537 25.55 2.06 7.78
N HIS A 538 26.37 2.67 6.92
CA HIS A 538 26.79 2.11 5.64
C HIS A 538 28.09 1.33 5.82
N SER A 539 28.10 0.04 5.43
CA SER A 539 29.30 -0.81 5.55
C SER A 539 30.41 -0.43 4.58
N SER A 540 30.07 0.24 3.47
CA SER A 540 31.03 0.66 2.45
C SER A 540 30.83 2.12 2.09
N ILE A 541 31.93 2.87 2.03
CA ILE A 541 31.93 4.27 1.60
C ILE A 541 31.36 4.43 0.18
N LYS A 542 31.48 3.41 -0.69
CA LYS A 542 30.89 3.40 -2.04
C LYS A 542 29.39 3.64 -2.05
N THR A 543 28.68 3.31 -0.97
CA THR A 543 27.24 3.58 -0.85
C THR A 543 26.93 5.00 -0.43
N THR A 544 27.88 5.68 0.21
CA THR A 544 27.77 7.09 0.62
C THR A 544 28.29 8.03 -0.47
N THR A 545 29.26 7.61 -1.29
CA THR A 545 29.73 8.37 -2.46
C THR A 545 28.65 8.57 -3.52
N ILE A 546 27.53 7.83 -3.46
CA ILE A 546 26.39 8.10 -4.35
C ILE A 546 25.86 9.53 -4.14
N TYR A 547 25.96 10.09 -2.93
CA TYR A 547 25.51 11.45 -2.61
C TYR A 547 26.44 12.54 -3.13
N THR A 548 27.73 12.25 -3.35
CA THR A 548 28.70 13.26 -3.84
C THR A 548 28.42 13.68 -5.27
N HIS A 549 27.79 12.82 -6.07
CA HIS A 549 27.39 13.13 -7.45
C HIS A 549 26.16 14.04 -7.53
N ILE A 550 25.43 14.23 -6.43
CA ILE A 550 24.14 14.94 -6.40
C ILE A 550 24.29 16.34 -5.81
N SER A 551 25.28 16.55 -4.93
CA SER A 551 25.49 17.82 -4.24
C SER A 551 25.74 18.97 -5.23
N ALA A 552 24.82 19.93 -5.24
CA ALA A 552 24.93 21.13 -6.08
C ALA A 552 26.09 22.03 -5.65
N SER A 553 26.51 21.96 -4.38
CA SER A 553 27.61 22.77 -3.82
C SER A 553 28.97 22.52 -4.51
N ALA A 554 29.20 21.30 -4.99
CA ALA A 554 30.42 20.98 -5.76
C ALA A 554 30.31 21.45 -7.22
N VAL A 555 29.12 21.35 -7.83
CA VAL A 555 28.88 21.73 -9.24
C VAL A 555 28.77 23.25 -9.40
N ASN A 556 28.13 23.95 -8.49
CA ASN A 556 27.96 25.41 -8.52
C ASN A 556 29.28 26.17 -8.31
N LYS A 557 30.30 25.52 -7.72
CA LYS A 557 31.68 26.06 -7.63
C LYS A 557 32.49 25.82 -8.91
N ILE A 558 32.01 24.96 -9.80
CA ILE A 558 32.62 24.68 -11.10
C ILE A 558 31.93 25.57 -12.12
N GLU A 559 32.55 26.68 -12.45
CA GLU A 559 32.08 27.57 -13.52
C GLU A 559 32.11 26.81 -14.86
N SER A 560 31.01 26.90 -15.63
CA SER A 560 30.96 26.31 -16.96
C SER A 560 32.02 26.97 -17.86
N PRO A 561 32.80 26.21 -18.65
CA PRO A 561 33.70 26.79 -19.62
C PRO A 561 33.00 27.76 -20.59
N LEU A 562 31.72 27.53 -20.90
CA LEU A 562 30.92 28.44 -21.73
C LEU A 562 30.64 29.77 -21.01
N ASP A 563 30.25 29.72 -19.74
CA ASP A 563 29.99 30.93 -18.94
C ASP A 563 31.29 31.75 -18.80
N ARG A 564 32.42 31.05 -18.64
CA ARG A 564 33.77 31.63 -18.62
C ARG A 564 34.18 32.30 -19.94
N LEU A 565 33.70 31.79 -21.08
CA LEU A 565 33.89 32.40 -22.41
C LEU A 565 32.97 33.60 -22.63
N THR A 566 31.82 33.67 -21.95
CA THR A 566 30.90 34.82 -22.03
C THR A 566 31.21 35.93 -21.02
N ALA A 567 32.02 35.63 -20.00
CA ALA A 567 32.55 36.62 -19.07
C ALA A 567 33.40 37.66 -19.84
N ASP A 568 33.22 38.96 -19.53
CA ASP A 568 33.61 40.13 -20.34
C ASP A 568 35.08 40.19 -20.83
N SER A 569 35.96 39.33 -20.35
CA SER A 569 37.33 39.15 -20.84
C SER A 569 37.47 38.53 -22.25
N TYR A 570 36.44 37.84 -22.77
CA TYR A 570 36.48 37.18 -24.09
C TYR A 570 35.50 37.75 -25.13
N LYS A 571 34.62 38.68 -24.75
CA LYS A 571 33.70 39.34 -25.70
C LYS A 571 34.39 40.03 -26.87
N LYS A 572 35.65 40.45 -26.73
CA LYS A 572 36.44 41.05 -27.84
C LYS A 572 36.91 40.06 -28.92
N LYS A 573 36.66 38.75 -28.79
CA LYS A 573 37.12 37.73 -29.74
C LYS A 573 36.00 36.85 -30.33
N LEU A 574 34.75 37.10 -29.96
CA LEU A 574 33.60 36.30 -30.41
C LEU A 574 32.56 37.07 -31.23
N ASP A 575 32.71 38.39 -31.33
CA ASP A 575 32.15 39.23 -32.40
C ASP A 575 33.23 39.43 -33.47
#